data_AF-A0A9E4JM97-F1
#
_entry.id   AF-A0A9E4JM97-F1
#
_cell.length_a   1.000
_cell.length_b   1.000
_cell.length_c   1.000
_cell.angle_alpha   90.00
_cell.angle_beta   90.00
_cell.angle_gamma   90.00
#
_symmetry.space_group_name_H-M   'P 1'
#
loop_
_entity.id
_entity.type
_entity.pdbx_description
1 polymer ?
#
loop_
_entity_poly.entity_id
_entity_poly.type
_entity_poly.pdbx_seq_one_letter_code
_entity_poly.pdbx_strand_id
1 'polypeptide(L)'
;MDSNFNDGFQLLTCDEDVLLFGKDTFTVGKFRGFVLEIIKAKIYGSSSQDYFAMLNQINTGFRVDSKVGFGLLNSRWRFCTQEVECQLLGVGYSGWKKGKLRINTDINLCPQNYTASVPSYGRRPETIIKMDLEFCPDEPNEYQSPLDKLRQLESDLQLE
;
A
#
# COMPACT_ATOMS: atom_id res chain seq x y z
N MET A 1 7.30 -12.72 -16.30
CA MET A 1 8.54 -13.07 -15.59
C MET A 1 8.75 -11.96 -14.59
N ASP A 2 8.16 -12.09 -13.40
CA ASP A 2 8.34 -11.12 -12.34
C ASP A 2 9.63 -11.50 -11.61
N SER A 3 10.67 -10.70 -11.84
CA SER A 3 11.98 -10.90 -11.24
C SER A 3 11.92 -10.62 -9.74
N ASN A 4 11.85 -11.69 -8.95
CA ASN A 4 12.07 -11.72 -7.49
C ASN A 4 13.53 -11.36 -7.15
N PHE A 5 13.92 -10.10 -7.38
CA PHE A 5 15.03 -9.52 -6.63
C PHE A 5 14.43 -8.85 -5.40
N ASN A 6 14.76 -9.39 -4.23
CA ASN A 6 14.38 -8.84 -2.94
C ASN A 6 15.11 -7.49 -2.81
N ASP A 7 14.44 -6.40 -3.15
CA ASP A 7 15.00 -5.05 -3.25
C ASP A 7 15.24 -4.37 -1.88
N GLY A 8 15.29 -5.18 -0.82
CA GLY A 8 15.49 -4.75 0.56
C GLY A 8 14.20 -4.33 1.27
N PHE A 9 13.10 -4.16 0.55
CA PHE A 9 11.82 -3.75 1.12
C PHE A 9 11.11 -4.92 1.82
N GLN A 10 10.64 -4.65 3.04
CA GLN A 10 9.93 -5.61 3.88
C GLN A 10 8.53 -5.09 4.18
N LEU A 11 7.53 -5.96 4.08
CA LEU A 11 6.15 -5.62 4.38
C LEU A 11 5.99 -5.27 5.87
N LEU A 12 5.40 -4.11 6.15
CA LEU A 12 5.01 -3.70 7.50
C LEU A 12 3.69 -4.37 7.87
N THR A 13 3.77 -5.39 8.72
CA THR A 13 2.63 -6.20 9.18
C THR A 13 2.14 -5.82 10.58
N CYS A 14 2.98 -5.17 11.38
CA CYS A 14 2.63 -4.72 12.73
C CYS A 14 2.05 -3.30 12.68
N ASP A 15 0.74 -3.17 12.90
CA ASP A 15 0.06 -1.87 12.85
C ASP A 15 0.43 -0.93 14.03
N GLU A 16 1.00 -1.47 15.10
CA GLU A 16 1.46 -0.73 16.29
C GLU A 16 2.88 -0.18 16.14
N ASP A 17 3.62 -0.61 15.12
CA ASP A 17 4.90 0.01 14.81
C ASP A 17 4.69 1.49 14.47
N VAL A 18 5.67 2.33 14.79
CA VAL A 18 5.60 3.78 14.66
C VAL A 18 6.54 4.25 13.56
N LEU A 19 5.97 4.97 12.60
CA LEU A 19 6.66 5.71 11.56
C LEU A 19 6.90 7.14 12.03
N LEU A 20 8.09 7.67 11.75
CA LEU A 20 8.47 9.05 11.97
C LEU A 20 8.85 9.70 10.63
N PHE A 21 8.10 10.73 10.25
CA PHE A 21 8.37 11.56 9.07
C PHE A 21 8.75 12.96 9.54
N GLY A 22 10.03 13.32 9.45
CA GLY A 22 10.52 14.60 9.96
C GLY A 22 10.29 14.72 11.47
N LYS A 23 9.21 15.39 11.88
CA LYS A 23 8.80 15.57 13.29
C LYS A 23 7.49 14.86 13.65
N ASP A 24 6.77 14.34 12.66
CA ASP A 24 5.45 13.76 12.85
C ASP A 24 5.53 12.25 12.98
N THR A 25 4.83 11.71 13.98
CA THR A 25 4.78 10.27 14.24
C THR A 25 3.40 9.69 13.97
N PHE A 26 3.36 8.53 13.33
CA PHE A 26 2.13 7.79 13.06
C PHE A 26 2.34 6.32 13.38
N THR A 27 1.36 5.65 13.98
CA THR A 27 1.37 4.19 13.93
C THR A 27 1.12 3.73 12.49
N VAL A 28 1.71 2.60 12.10
CA VAL A 28 1.59 2.02 10.75
C VAL A 28 0.11 1.85 10.39
N GLY A 29 -0.72 1.37 11.32
CA GLY A 29 -2.16 1.22 11.11
C GLY A 29 -2.88 2.54 10.85
N LYS A 30 -2.57 3.59 11.64
CA LYS A 30 -3.15 4.93 11.44
C LYS A 30 -2.72 5.55 10.12
N PHE A 31 -1.43 5.41 9.77
CA PHE A 31 -0.91 5.90 8.50
C PHE A 31 -1.57 5.19 7.31
N ARG A 32 -1.67 3.85 7.35
CA ARG A 32 -2.39 3.05 6.35
C ARG A 32 -3.83 3.53 6.18
N GLY A 33 -4.54 3.72 7.29
CA GLY A 33 -5.91 4.25 7.28
C GLY A 33 -6.01 5.63 6.63
N PHE A 34 -5.09 6.54 6.96
CA PHE A 34 -5.05 7.89 6.39
C PHE A 34 -4.82 7.87 4.87
N VAL A 35 -3.84 7.10 4.39
CA VAL A 35 -3.57 6.99 2.95
C VAL A 35 -4.77 6.35 2.22
N LEU A 36 -5.40 5.34 2.82
CA LEU A 36 -6.56 4.69 2.25
C LEU A 36 -7.74 5.68 2.07
N GLU A 37 -7.99 6.55 3.04
CA GLU A 37 -9.03 7.57 2.94
C GLU A 37 -8.72 8.61 1.85
N ILE A 38 -7.46 9.02 1.69
CA ILE A 38 -7.04 9.89 0.58
C ILE A 38 -7.32 9.22 -0.78
N ILE A 39 -6.97 7.94 -0.92
CA ILE A 39 -7.19 7.19 -2.17
C ILE A 39 -8.68 7.06 -2.45
N LYS A 40 -9.49 6.69 -1.45
CA LYS A 40 -10.95 6.64 -1.57
C LYS A 40 -11.52 8.00 -1.97
N ALA A 41 -11.07 9.08 -1.34
CA ALA A 41 -11.52 10.43 -1.67
C ALA A 41 -11.17 10.82 -3.12
N LYS A 42 -10.04 10.35 -3.67
CA LYS A 42 -9.72 10.55 -5.10
C LYS A 42 -10.61 9.73 -6.03
N ILE A 43 -10.92 8.49 -5.69
CA ILE A 43 -11.79 7.61 -6.50
C ILE A 43 -13.25 8.07 -6.44
N TYR A 44 -13.69 8.53 -5.27
CA TYR A 44 -15.10 8.76 -4.93
C TYR A 44 -15.46 10.23 -4.68
N GLY A 45 -14.52 11.17 -4.80
CA GLY A 45 -14.73 12.60 -4.53
C GLY A 45 -15.67 13.27 -5.53
N SER A 46 -16.20 14.45 -5.22
CA SER A 46 -17.15 15.17 -6.09
C SER A 46 -16.57 15.56 -7.46
N SER A 47 -15.25 15.79 -7.56
CA SER A 47 -14.53 16.01 -8.82
C SER A 47 -14.29 14.74 -9.64
N SER A 48 -14.69 13.57 -9.13
CA SER A 48 -14.55 12.29 -9.83
C SER A 48 -15.58 12.08 -10.94
N GLN A 49 -16.55 12.97 -11.15
CA GLN A 49 -17.55 12.77 -12.22
C GLN A 49 -16.90 12.65 -13.60
N ASP A 50 -15.92 13.49 -13.90
CA ASP A 50 -15.15 13.43 -15.16
C ASP A 50 -14.33 12.14 -15.25
N TYR A 51 -13.83 11.69 -14.10
CA TYR A 51 -13.05 10.46 -13.98
C TYR A 51 -13.91 9.21 -14.17
N PHE A 52 -15.13 9.21 -13.60
CA PHE A 52 -16.14 8.20 -13.81
C PHE A 52 -16.66 8.22 -15.25
N ALA A 53 -16.80 9.39 -15.87
CA ALA A 53 -17.16 9.50 -17.28
C ALA A 53 -16.08 8.88 -18.18
N MET A 54 -14.80 9.19 -17.93
CA MET A 54 -13.67 8.57 -18.64
C MET A 54 -13.62 7.05 -18.41
N LEU A 55 -13.74 6.61 -17.16
CA LEU A 55 -13.79 5.19 -16.80
C LEU A 55 -14.96 4.48 -17.48
N ASN A 56 -16.14 5.10 -17.51
CA ASN A 56 -17.30 4.58 -18.21
C ASN A 56 -17.03 4.47 -19.71
N GLN A 57 -16.41 5.46 -20.35
CA GLN A 57 -16.06 5.39 -21.77
C GLN A 57 -15.08 4.26 -22.07
N ILE A 58 -14.04 4.09 -21.25
CA ILE A 58 -13.10 2.97 -21.38
C ILE A 58 -13.79 1.63 -21.11
N ASN A 59 -14.68 1.56 -20.12
CA ASN A 59 -15.42 0.36 -19.75
C ASN A 59 -16.49 -0.04 -20.78
N THR A 60 -17.14 0.93 -21.44
CA THR A 60 -18.10 0.65 -22.53
C THR A 60 -17.45 -0.01 -23.73
N GLY A 61 -16.11 -0.01 -23.78
CA GLY A 61 -15.38 -0.78 -24.75
C GLY A 61 -15.39 -0.16 -26.13
N PHE A 62 -14.91 -0.91 -27.11
CA PHE A 62 -14.95 -0.50 -28.52
C PHE A 62 -15.46 -1.62 -29.40
N ARG A 63 -16.03 -1.25 -30.55
CA ARG A 63 -16.53 -2.20 -31.54
C ARG A 63 -15.61 -2.21 -32.75
N VAL A 64 -15.20 -3.40 -33.19
CA VAL A 64 -14.53 -3.59 -34.48
C VAL A 64 -15.57 -4.02 -35.50
N ASP A 65 -15.70 -3.23 -36.57
CA ASP A 65 -16.63 -3.46 -37.68
C ASP A 65 -18.09 -3.68 -37.24
N SER A 66 -18.51 -3.06 -36.12
CA SER A 66 -19.82 -3.25 -35.47
C SER A 66 -20.19 -4.69 -35.05
N LYS A 67 -19.30 -5.67 -35.29
CA LYS A 67 -19.54 -7.11 -35.11
C LYS A 67 -18.88 -7.67 -33.86
N VAL A 68 -17.68 -7.18 -33.51
CA VAL A 68 -16.93 -7.67 -32.35
C VAL A 68 -16.86 -6.55 -31.33
N GLY A 69 -17.58 -6.73 -30.21
CA GLY A 69 -17.52 -5.83 -29.07
C GLY A 69 -16.43 -6.25 -28.10
N PHE A 70 -15.48 -5.36 -27.83
CA PHE A 70 -14.51 -5.50 -26.75
C PHE A 70 -14.99 -4.68 -25.57
N GLY A 71 -15.65 -5.29 -24.59
CA GLY A 71 -15.97 -4.62 -23.32
C GLY A 71 -14.84 -4.77 -22.31
N LEU A 72 -14.56 -3.73 -21.51
CA LEU A 72 -13.61 -3.86 -20.41
C LEU A 72 -14.31 -4.56 -19.24
N LEU A 73 -14.07 -5.86 -19.09
CA LEU A 73 -14.70 -6.69 -18.05
C LEU A 73 -14.08 -6.48 -16.66
N ASN A 74 -12.85 -5.99 -16.60
CA ASN A 74 -12.12 -5.67 -15.39
C ASN A 74 -11.16 -4.50 -15.64
N SER A 75 -11.03 -3.60 -14.67
CA SER A 75 -10.01 -2.55 -14.70
C SER A 75 -9.19 -2.62 -13.43
N ARG A 76 -7.91 -2.98 -13.55
CA ARG A 76 -6.99 -3.11 -12.43
C ARG A 76 -5.87 -2.11 -12.55
N TRP A 77 -5.72 -1.25 -11.54
CA TRP A 77 -4.70 -0.22 -11.49
C TRP A 77 -3.71 -0.53 -10.39
N ARG A 78 -2.44 -0.58 -10.76
CA ARG A 78 -1.33 -0.79 -9.82
C ARG A 78 -0.43 0.42 -9.86
N PHE A 79 -0.12 0.96 -8.69
CA PHE A 79 0.85 2.02 -8.54
C PHE A 79 1.70 1.80 -7.31
N CYS A 80 2.91 2.32 -7.41
CA CYS A 80 3.92 2.31 -6.37
C CYS A 80 4.37 3.77 -6.19
N THR A 81 4.44 4.23 -4.94
CA THR A 81 4.91 5.58 -4.65
C THR A 81 6.41 5.70 -4.87
N GLN A 82 6.89 6.93 -4.93
CA GLN A 82 8.31 7.19 -4.69
C GLN A 82 8.68 6.73 -3.28
N GLU A 83 9.96 6.42 -3.10
CA GLU A 83 10.55 6.08 -1.81
C GLU A 83 10.61 7.33 -0.94
N VAL A 84 10.06 7.25 0.27
CA VAL A 84 10.00 8.36 1.21
C VAL A 84 10.88 8.05 2.40
N GLU A 85 11.84 8.94 2.67
CA GLU A 85 12.70 8.85 3.86
C GLU A 85 11.86 8.93 5.14
N CYS A 86 12.02 7.95 6.02
CA CYS A 86 11.36 7.91 7.33
C CYS A 86 12.19 7.16 8.36
N GLN A 87 11.71 7.13 9.60
CA GLN A 87 12.24 6.22 10.61
C GLN A 87 11.16 5.29 11.12
N LEU A 88 11.50 4.04 11.37
CA LEU A 88 10.62 3.03 11.93
C LEU A 88 11.06 2.69 13.35
N LEU A 89 10.12 2.68 14.28
CA LEU A 89 10.26 2.12 15.61
C LEU A 89 9.23 1.01 15.75
N GLY A 90 9.65 -0.17 16.16
CA GLY A 90 8.75 -1.32 16.25
C GLY A 90 9.16 -2.25 17.36
N VAL A 91 8.28 -3.22 17.63
CA VAL A 91 8.47 -4.18 18.72
C VAL A 91 9.66 -5.10 18.41
N GLY A 92 10.67 -5.09 19.28
CA GLY A 92 11.90 -5.88 19.10
C GLY A 92 13.06 -5.13 18.45
N TYR A 93 12.89 -3.86 18.06
CA TYR A 93 14.01 -3.01 17.69
C TYR A 93 14.63 -2.34 18.92
N SER A 94 15.95 -2.18 18.91
CA SER A 94 16.70 -1.48 19.95
C SER A 94 16.49 0.03 19.95
N GLY A 95 15.91 0.58 18.88
CA GLY A 95 15.64 2.01 18.72
C GLY A 95 15.06 2.34 17.35
N TRP A 96 15.06 3.63 17.01
CA TRP A 96 14.62 4.13 15.70
C TRP A 96 15.54 3.66 14.58
N LYS A 97 14.93 3.25 13.47
CA LYS A 97 15.65 2.81 12.27
C LYS A 97 15.38 3.73 11.12
N LYS A 98 16.43 4.32 10.58
CA LYS A 98 16.35 5.10 9.35
C LYS A 98 16.19 4.18 8.16
N GLY A 99 15.42 4.63 7.19
CA GLY A 99 15.17 3.90 5.97
C GLY A 99 14.11 4.56 5.12
N LYS A 100 13.66 3.81 4.12
CA LYS A 100 12.73 4.29 3.12
C LYS A 100 11.42 3.52 3.20
N LEU A 101 10.32 4.26 3.20
CA LEU A 101 8.98 3.73 3.05
C LEU A 101 8.54 3.78 1.60
N ARG A 102 7.84 2.73 1.17
CA ARG A 102 7.15 2.63 -0.12
C ARG A 102 5.72 2.16 0.11
N ILE A 103 4.80 2.69 -0.68
CA ILE A 103 3.40 2.31 -0.65
C ILE A 103 3.04 1.66 -1.97
N ASN A 104 2.67 0.40 -1.93
CA ASN A 104 2.13 -0.33 -3.07
C ASN A 104 0.62 -0.37 -2.95
N THR A 105 -0.07 0.00 -4.03
CA THR A 105 -1.53 -0.07 -4.08
C THR A 105 -1.99 -0.78 -5.33
N ASP A 106 -2.95 -1.68 -5.14
CA ASP A 106 -3.64 -2.41 -6.19
C ASP A 106 -5.14 -2.16 -6.06
N ILE A 107 -5.69 -1.47 -7.06
CA ILE A 107 -7.09 -1.10 -7.14
C ILE A 107 -7.74 -1.94 -8.22
N ASN A 108 -8.74 -2.73 -7.85
CA ASN A 108 -9.59 -3.42 -8.80
C ASN A 108 -10.95 -2.74 -8.85
N LEU A 109 -11.24 -2.10 -9.99
CA LEU A 109 -12.56 -1.59 -10.32
C LEU A 109 -13.35 -2.74 -10.96
N CYS A 110 -14.41 -3.16 -10.28
CA CYS A 110 -15.25 -4.29 -10.67
C CYS A 110 -16.56 -3.79 -11.30
N PRO A 111 -16.59 -3.53 -12.62
CA PRO A 111 -17.81 -3.14 -13.31
C PRO A 111 -18.78 -4.31 -13.51
N GLN A 112 -18.44 -5.57 -13.20
CA GLN A 112 -19.34 -6.71 -13.44
C GLN A 112 -20.61 -6.70 -12.58
N ASN A 113 -20.59 -6.02 -11.42
CA ASN A 113 -21.79 -5.74 -10.62
C ASN A 113 -22.63 -4.55 -11.18
N TYR A 114 -22.15 -3.93 -12.27
CA TYR A 114 -22.84 -2.95 -13.08
C TYR A 114 -23.61 -3.70 -14.17
N THR A 115 -24.72 -4.34 -13.80
CA THR A 115 -25.63 -4.91 -14.78
C THR A 115 -26.05 -3.81 -15.76
N ALA A 116 -25.71 -3.98 -17.04
CA ALA A 116 -25.99 -3.04 -18.12
C ALA A 116 -27.50 -2.71 -18.32
N SER A 117 -28.39 -3.33 -17.54
CA SER A 117 -29.84 -3.16 -17.60
C SER A 117 -30.38 -1.93 -16.89
N VAL A 118 -29.57 -1.14 -16.17
CA VAL A 118 -30.03 0.16 -15.65
C VAL A 118 -28.93 1.22 -15.74
N PRO A 119 -29.08 2.25 -16.60
CA PRO A 119 -28.29 3.46 -16.49
C PRO A 119 -28.84 4.29 -15.33
N SER A 120 -28.69 3.78 -14.11
CA SER A 120 -28.99 4.56 -12.91
C SER A 120 -27.81 5.48 -12.67
N TYR A 121 -27.92 6.70 -13.19
CA TYR A 121 -27.11 7.84 -12.77
C TYR A 121 -26.89 7.77 -11.25
N GLY A 122 -25.65 7.55 -10.83
CA GLY A 122 -25.28 7.55 -9.41
C GLY A 122 -24.80 6.22 -8.82
N ARG A 123 -24.87 5.07 -9.51
CA ARG A 123 -24.26 3.83 -8.99
C ARG A 123 -22.75 3.85 -9.26
N ARG A 124 -21.94 3.87 -8.20
CA ARG A 124 -20.48 3.78 -8.33
C ARG A 124 -20.07 2.32 -8.49
N PRO A 125 -19.10 1.99 -9.36
CA PRO A 125 -18.56 0.64 -9.47
C PRO A 125 -17.98 0.22 -8.11
N GLU A 126 -18.17 -1.05 -7.78
CA GLU A 126 -17.51 -1.63 -6.61
C GLU A 126 -16.00 -1.59 -6.83
N THR A 127 -15.28 -1.12 -5.81
CA THR A 127 -13.82 -0.99 -5.87
C THR A 127 -13.19 -1.75 -4.72
N ILE A 128 -12.30 -2.68 -5.05
CA ILE A 128 -11.47 -3.38 -4.07
C ILE A 128 -10.10 -2.70 -4.08
N ILE A 129 -9.69 -2.16 -2.92
CA ILE A 129 -8.39 -1.51 -2.74
C ILE A 129 -7.55 -2.40 -1.83
N LYS A 130 -6.39 -2.83 -2.34
CA LYS A 130 -5.35 -3.47 -1.53
C LYS A 130 -4.17 -2.51 -1.42
N MET A 131 -3.67 -2.34 -0.20
CA MET A 131 -2.56 -1.45 0.10
C MET A 131 -1.57 -2.14 1.01
N ASP A 132 -0.33 -2.10 0.59
CA ASP A 132 0.82 -2.62 1.30
C ASP A 132 1.80 -1.47 1.60
N LEU A 133 2.26 -1.41 2.84
CA LEU A 133 3.30 -0.51 3.28
C LEU A 133 4.58 -1.32 3.43
N GLU A 134 5.64 -0.90 2.76
CA GLU A 134 6.92 -1.59 2.74
C GLU A 134 8.02 -0.67 3.23
N PHE A 135 8.95 -1.21 4.02
CA PHE A 135 10.07 -0.48 4.58
C PHE A 135 11.40 -1.16 4.26
N CYS A 136 12.36 -0.39 3.78
CA CYS A 136 13.74 -0.82 3.60
C CYS A 136 14.62 -0.03 4.57
N PRO A 137 15.27 -0.68 5.57
CA PRO A 137 16.21 0.02 6.43
C PRO A 137 17.49 0.40 5.67
N ASP A 138 18.08 1.54 5.99
CA ASP A 138 19.35 1.99 5.37
C ASP A 138 20.53 1.12 5.80
N GLU A 139 20.48 0.66 7.06
CA GLU A 139 21.49 -0.17 7.67
C GLU A 139 20.91 -1.56 7.98
N PRO A 140 21.69 -2.64 7.78
CA PRO A 140 21.26 -3.99 8.09
C PRO A 140 20.87 -4.09 9.57
N ASN A 141 19.84 -4.90 9.81
CA ASN A 141 19.26 -5.07 11.12
C ASN A 141 20.27 -5.74 12.08
N GLU A 142 20.89 -4.99 13.00
CA GLU A 142 21.51 -5.54 14.20
C GLU A 142 20.41 -6.06 15.13
N TYR A 143 19.71 -7.11 14.73
CA TYR A 143 18.80 -7.80 15.62
C TYR A 143 19.64 -8.52 16.67
N GLN A 144 19.81 -7.88 17.82
CA GLN A 144 20.20 -8.56 19.05
C GLN A 144 18.92 -9.02 19.73
N SER A 145 18.69 -10.34 19.76
CA SER A 145 17.64 -10.92 20.59
C SER A 145 17.77 -10.36 22.01
N PRO A 146 16.67 -10.00 22.69
CA PRO A 146 16.72 -9.61 24.10
C PRO A 146 17.44 -10.66 24.96
N LEU A 147 17.33 -11.94 24.59
CA LEU A 147 18.06 -13.04 25.20
C LEU A 147 19.56 -13.04 24.89
N ASP A 148 19.98 -12.58 23.70
CA ASP A 148 21.40 -12.49 23.36
C ASP A 148 22.07 -11.35 24.12
N LYS A 149 21.35 -10.24 24.38
CA LYS A 149 21.82 -9.20 25.31
C LYS A 149 22.00 -9.75 26.73
N LEU A 150 21.06 -10.57 27.20
CA LEU A 150 21.18 -11.21 28.52
C LEU A 150 22.37 -12.18 28.58
N ARG A 151 22.60 -12.97 27.52
CA ARG A 151 23.75 -13.88 27.43
C ARG A 151 25.10 -13.15 27.39
N GLN A 152 25.17 -12.01 26.71
CA GLN A 152 26.36 -11.15 26.72
C GLN A 152 26.62 -10.58 28.12
N LEU A 153 25.60 -10.02 28.76
CA LEU A 153 25.69 -9.54 30.15
C LEU A 153 26.14 -10.62 31.14
N GLU A 154 25.61 -11.85 31.01
CA GLU A 154 26.01 -12.98 31.85
C GLU A 154 27.47 -13.40 31.61
N SER A 155 27.94 -13.36 30.36
CA SER A 155 29.33 -13.66 30.03
C SER A 155 30.31 -12.61 30.57
N ASP A 156 29.93 -11.33 30.51
CA ASP A 156 30.75 -10.22 30.99
C ASP A 156 30.87 -10.22 32.53
N LEU A 157 29.82 -10.67 33.25
CA LEU A 157 29.82 -10.84 34.71
C LEU A 157 30.66 -12.01 35.22
N GLN A 158 31.00 -12.98 34.36
CA GLN A 158 31.84 -14.13 34.72
C GLN A 158 33.34 -13.89 34.49
N LEU A 159 33.70 -12.72 33.97
CA LEU A 159 35.08 -12.29 33.70
C LEU A 159 35.66 -11.35 34.77
N GLU A 160 34.88 -11.00 35.81
CA GLU A 160 35.34 -10.38 37.06
C GLU A 160 35.52 -11.42 38.19
#